data_AF-A0A495JFM8-F1
#
_entry.id   AF-A0A495JFM8-F1
#
_cell.length_a   1.000
_cell.length_b   1.000
_cell.length_c   1.000
_cell.angle_alpha   90.00
_cell.angle_beta   90.00
_cell.angle_gamma   90.00
#
_symmetry.space_group_name_H-M   'P 1'
#
loop_
_entity.id
_entity.type
_entity.pdbx_description
1 polymer ?
#
loop_
_entity_poly.entity_id
_entity_poly.type
_entity_poly.pdbx_seq_one_letter_code
_entity_poly.pdbx_strand_id
1 'polypeptide(L)'
;MTEPDDDLSAPHRPGDDWRCRDDGEAWPCPIFRRRMRLLYPDDPHRLAAFMRHFRDKAAPALPELSAKQVEARFIGWINDPPPRRLRIV
;
A
#
# COMPACT_ATOMS: atom_id res chain seq x y z
N MET A 1 27.60 -8.78 -7.09
CA MET A 1 26.38 -8.99 -6.29
C MET A 1 26.03 -7.64 -5.71
N THR A 2 25.21 -6.86 -6.40
CA THR A 2 24.78 -5.56 -5.89
C THR A 2 23.43 -5.78 -5.24
N GLU A 3 23.40 -5.62 -3.92
CA GLU A 3 22.22 -5.80 -3.10
C GLU A 3 21.09 -4.89 -3.60
N PRO A 4 19.92 -5.44 -3.98
CA PRO A 4 18.75 -4.65 -4.36
C PRO A 4 18.05 -3.99 -3.14
N ASP A 5 18.74 -3.83 -2.01
CA ASP A 5 18.20 -3.18 -0.80
C ASP A 5 18.31 -1.64 -0.86
N ASP A 6 19.11 -1.09 -1.78
CA ASP A 6 19.36 0.36 -1.82
C ASP A 6 18.26 1.16 -2.53
N ASP A 7 17.54 0.54 -3.48
CA ASP A 7 16.39 1.17 -4.16
C ASP A 7 15.13 1.21 -3.27
N LEU A 8 15.20 0.65 -2.06
CA LEU A 8 14.16 0.69 -1.03
C LEU A 8 14.40 1.77 0.04
N SER A 9 15.40 2.63 -0.12
CA SER A 9 15.69 3.81 0.73
C SER A 9 14.63 4.93 0.66
N ALA A 10 13.43 4.65 0.14
CA ALA A 10 12.34 5.62 0.08
C ALA A 10 11.75 5.90 1.48
N PRO A 11 11.40 7.17 1.80
CA PRO A 11 10.90 7.62 3.11
C PRO A 11 9.60 6.95 3.63
N HIS A 12 9.05 5.99 2.87
CA HIS A 12 7.82 5.28 3.19
C HIS A 12 8.04 3.77 3.38
N ARG A 13 9.23 3.30 3.80
CA ARG A 13 9.44 1.88 4.16
C ARG A 13 8.51 1.51 5.33
N PRO A 14 7.86 0.31 5.32
CA PRO A 14 7.23 -0.21 6.53
C PRO A 14 8.33 -0.45 7.57
N GLY A 15 8.20 0.18 8.74
CA GLY A 15 9.01 -0.18 9.91
C GLY A 15 8.66 -1.57 10.44
N ASP A 16 9.30 -1.97 11.53
CA ASP A 16 9.07 -3.28 12.18
C ASP A 16 7.57 -3.52 12.49
N ASP A 17 6.86 -2.46 12.91
CA ASP A 17 5.42 -2.47 13.20
C ASP A 17 4.50 -2.28 11.98
N TRP A 18 5.02 -2.33 10.75
CA TRP A 18 4.27 -1.92 9.55
C TRP A 18 3.67 -0.53 9.69
N ARG A 19 4.45 0.35 10.32
CA ARG A 19 4.17 1.78 10.46
C ARG A 19 5.12 2.54 9.58
N CYS A 20 4.59 3.60 8.99
CA CYS A 20 5.30 4.50 8.13
C CYS A 20 6.28 5.32 8.96
N ARG A 21 7.57 5.35 8.59
CA ARG A 21 8.60 6.01 9.40
C ARG A 21 8.43 7.54 9.48
N ASP A 22 7.83 8.15 8.47
CA ASP A 22 7.65 9.60 8.36
C ASP A 22 6.44 10.09 9.17
N ASP A 23 5.26 9.49 8.96
CA ASP A 23 4.02 9.89 9.64
C ASP A 23 3.75 9.12 10.97
N GLY A 24 4.43 8.00 11.22
CA GLY A 24 4.12 7.08 12.33
C GLY A 24 2.78 6.32 12.16
N GLU A 25 2.10 6.55 11.04
CA GLU A 25 0.78 5.99 10.75
C GLU A 25 0.87 4.55 10.23
N ALA A 26 -0.26 3.84 10.29
CA ALA A 26 -0.44 2.51 9.74
C ALA A 26 -0.08 2.44 8.23
N TRP A 27 1.00 1.73 7.88
CA TRP A 27 1.39 1.53 6.49
C TRP A 27 0.33 0.69 5.75
N PRO A 28 -0.07 1.04 4.51
CA PRO A 28 0.41 2.15 3.69
C PRO A 28 -0.17 3.50 4.13
N CYS A 29 0.71 4.50 4.32
CA CYS A 29 0.39 5.88 4.64
C CYS A 29 -0.53 6.55 3.60
N PRO A 30 -1.43 7.47 3.98
CA PRO A 30 -2.28 8.19 3.02
C PRO A 30 -1.47 8.97 1.98
N ILE A 31 -0.30 9.51 2.35
CA ILE A 31 0.62 10.19 1.43
C ILE A 31 1.16 9.20 0.39
N PHE A 32 1.64 8.04 0.84
CA PHE A 32 2.14 6.97 -0.03
C PHE A 32 1.04 6.47 -0.99
N ARG A 33 -0.19 6.29 -0.50
CA ARG A 33 -1.35 5.90 -1.31
C ARG A 33 -1.62 6.90 -2.44
N ARG A 34 -1.59 8.20 -2.13
CA ARG A 34 -1.76 9.26 -3.14
C ARG A 34 -0.63 9.25 -4.16
N ARG A 35 0.62 9.17 -3.71
CA ARG A 35 1.79 9.16 -4.59
C ARG A 35 1.79 7.96 -5.54
N MET A 36 1.45 6.79 -5.03
CA MET A 36 1.28 5.57 -5.83
C MET A 36 0.15 5.69 -6.84
N ARG A 37 -0.99 6.27 -6.47
CA ARG A 37 -2.08 6.56 -7.43
C ARG A 37 -1.65 7.52 -8.55
N LEU A 38 -0.80 8.50 -8.24
CA LEU A 38 -0.25 9.41 -9.25
C LEU A 38 0.80 8.76 -10.15
N LEU A 39 1.54 7.77 -9.63
CA LEU A 39 2.54 7.01 -10.39
C LEU A 39 1.92 5.91 -11.27
N TYR A 40 0.77 5.37 -10.86
CA TYR A 40 0.02 4.34 -11.58
C TYR A 40 -1.42 4.80 -11.89
N PRO A 41 -1.62 5.91 -12.63
CA PRO A 41 -2.95 6.44 -12.91
C PRO A 41 -3.77 5.51 -13.82
N ASP A 42 -3.11 4.89 -14.80
CA ASP A 42 -3.73 4.00 -15.80
C ASP A 42 -3.55 2.51 -15.50
N ASP A 43 -2.77 2.17 -14.46
CA ASP A 43 -2.34 0.80 -14.17
C ASP A 43 -2.56 0.39 -12.70
N PRO A 44 -3.81 0.45 -12.19
CA PRO A 44 -4.14 0.04 -10.82
C PRO A 44 -3.86 -1.44 -10.57
N HIS A 45 -3.89 -2.29 -11.61
CA HIS A 45 -3.52 -3.70 -11.52
C HIS A 45 -2.04 -3.89 -11.20
N ARG A 46 -1.16 -3.09 -11.81
CA ARG A 46 0.28 -3.11 -11.54
C ARG A 46 0.59 -2.64 -10.13
N LEU A 47 -0.10 -1.59 -9.69
CA LEU A 47 -0.02 -1.11 -8.30
C LEU A 47 -0.53 -2.16 -7.30
N ALA A 48 -1.63 -2.84 -7.60
CA ALA A 48 -2.15 -3.92 -6.76
C ALA A 48 -1.18 -5.11 -6.69
N ALA A 49 -0.56 -5.50 -7.80
CA ALA A 49 0.46 -6.55 -7.82
C ALA A 49 1.69 -6.17 -6.98
N PHE A 50 2.15 -4.93 -7.09
CA PHE A 50 3.23 -4.39 -6.26
C PHE A 50 2.87 -4.45 -4.77
N MET A 51 1.67 -4.00 -4.40
CA MET A 51 1.20 -3.99 -3.01
C MET A 51 0.92 -5.40 -2.45
N ARG A 52 0.58 -6.39 -3.30
CA ARG A 52 0.45 -7.79 -2.88
C ARG A 52 1.75 -8.35 -2.32
N HIS A 53 2.89 -8.00 -2.90
CA HIS A 53 4.21 -8.41 -2.39
C HIS A 53 4.43 -7.91 -0.96
N PHE A 54 4.06 -6.66 -0.67
CA PHE A 54 4.14 -6.11 0.69
C PHE A 54 3.12 -6.74 1.63
N ARG A 55 1.90 -7.02 1.15
CA ARG A 55 0.85 -7.71 1.93
C ARG A 55 1.32 -9.11 2.37
N ASP A 56 1.97 -9.86 1.49
CA ASP A 56 2.44 -11.21 1.80
C ASP A 56 3.56 -11.21 2.85
N LYS A 57 4.42 -10.18 2.80
CA LYS A 57 5.41 -9.92 3.86
C LYS A 57 4.79 -9.41 5.16
N ALA A 58 3.67 -8.67 5.09
CA ALA A 58 2.98 -8.11 6.26
C ALA A 58 2.14 -9.13 7.01
N ALA A 59 1.54 -10.08 6.30
CA ALA A 59 0.70 -11.11 6.88
C ALA A 59 1.36 -11.88 8.05
N PRO A 60 2.62 -12.37 7.96
CA PRO A 60 3.27 -13.02 9.09
C PRO A 60 3.74 -12.05 10.20
N ALA A 61 3.96 -10.78 9.86
CA ALA A 61 4.46 -9.77 10.80
C ALA A 61 3.34 -9.04 11.57
N LEU A 62 2.09 -9.15 11.11
CA LEU A 62 0.90 -8.60 11.77
C LEU A 62 -0.03 -9.73 12.22
N PRO A 63 0.35 -10.52 13.24
CA PRO A 63 -0.46 -11.64 13.71
C PRO A 63 -1.82 -11.20 14.29
N GLU A 64 -1.94 -9.94 14.67
CA GLU A 64 -3.18 -9.32 15.16
C GLU A 64 -4.22 -9.06 14.06
N LEU A 65 -3.82 -9.05 12.79
CA LEU A 65 -4.71 -8.79 11.66
C LEU A 65 -5.01 -10.07 10.88
N SER A 66 -6.28 -10.28 10.57
CA SER A 66 -6.69 -11.35 9.65
C SER A 66 -6.20 -11.04 8.22
N ALA A 67 -5.94 -12.09 7.43
CA ALA A 67 -5.53 -11.95 6.03
C ALA A 67 -6.45 -11.02 5.20
N LYS A 68 -7.75 -11.02 5.49
CA LYS A 68 -8.74 -10.12 4.89
C LYS A 68 -8.55 -8.64 5.30
N GLN A 69 -8.17 -8.37 6.55
CA GLN A 69 -7.90 -7.01 7.04
C GLN A 69 -6.60 -6.47 6.43
N VAL A 70 -5.56 -7.29 6.35
CA VAL A 70 -4.31 -6.94 5.65
C VAL A 70 -4.60 -6.68 4.16
N GLU A 71 -5.39 -7.53 3.51
CA GLU A 71 -5.76 -7.32 2.11
C GLU A 71 -6.56 -6.03 1.89
N ALA A 72 -7.56 -5.75 2.72
CA ALA A 72 -8.31 -4.50 2.65
C ALA A 72 -7.43 -3.26 2.90
N ARG A 73 -6.45 -3.36 3.80
CA ARG A 73 -5.52 -2.26 4.11
C ARG A 73 -4.53 -1.96 2.99
N PHE A 74 -4.08 -2.98 2.26
CA PHE A 74 -3.05 -2.85 1.21
C PHE A 74 -3.66 -2.68 -0.18
N ILE A 75 -4.73 -3.41 -0.49
CA ILE A 75 -5.37 -3.46 -1.82
C ILE A 75 -6.70 -2.72 -1.85
N GLY A 76 -7.41 -2.65 -0.72
CA GLY A 76 -8.77 -2.12 -0.67
C GLY A 76 -8.91 -0.67 -1.15
N TRP A 77 -7.89 0.17 -0.93
CA TRP A 77 -7.90 1.57 -1.38
C TRP A 77 -7.47 1.76 -2.85
N ILE A 78 -6.83 0.75 -3.46
CA ILE A 78 -6.43 0.76 -4.89
C ILE A 78 -7.64 0.40 -5.75
N ASN A 79 -8.41 -0.58 -5.29
CA ASN A 79 -9.64 -1.04 -5.92
C ASN A 79 -10.88 -0.25 -5.51
N ASP A 80 -10.76 0.76 -4.64
CA ASP A 80 -11.83 1.70 -4.38
C ASP A 80 -11.88 2.69 -5.56
N PRO A 81 -12.76 2.49 -6.56
CA PRO A 81 -12.98 3.53 -7.56
C PRO A 81 -13.40 4.79 -6.79
N PRO A 82 -12.94 5.99 -7.20
CA PRO A 82 -13.50 7.21 -6.63
C PRO A 82 -15.01 7.08 -6.68
N PRO A 83 -15.75 7.41 -5.59
CA PRO A 83 -17.18 7.21 -5.54
C PRO A 83 -17.73 7.80 -6.83
N ARG A 84 -18.30 6.93 -7.69
CA ARG A 84 -18.89 7.37 -8.94
C ARG A 84 -19.88 8.42 -8.49
N ARG A 85 -19.60 9.70 -8.77
CA ARG A 85 -20.57 10.78 -8.56
C ARG A 85 -21.74 10.35 -9.42
N LEU A 86 -22.75 9.77 -8.77
CA LEU A 86 -24.05 9.50 -9.36
C LEU A 86 -24.47 10.84 -9.93
N ARG A 87 -24.40 10.92 -11.25
CA ARG A 87 -24.85 12.07 -12.01
C ARG A 87 -26.36 12.00 -11.89
N ILE A 88 -26.90 12.72 -10.89
CA ILE A 88 -28.33 12.95 -10.76
C ILE A 88 -28.71 13.70 -12.04
N VAL A 89 -29.44 13.01 -12.92
CA VAL A 89 -30.16 13.57 -14.07
C VAL A 89 -31.60 13.78 -13.68
#